data_AF-A0A2D7IIR8-F1
#
_entry.id   AF-A0A2D7IIR8-F1
#
_cell.length_a   1.000
_cell.length_b   1.000
_cell.length_c   1.000
_cell.angle_alpha   90.00
_cell.angle_beta   90.00
_cell.angle_gamma   90.00
#
_symmetry.space_group_name_H-M   'P 1'
#
loop_
_entity.id
_entity.type
_entity.pdbx_description
1 polymer ?
#
loop_
_entity_poly.entity_id
_entity_poly.type
_entity_poly.pdbx_seq_one_letter_code
_entity_poly.pdbx_strand_id
1 'polypeptide(L)'
;MIEMQHEHIDRIWSSLSHWIPEKMKLDAAVDFINSLQELGVEDSAIKQAAEFDPKYEEAVNAVYGDEEGDDDYYDEYSDNNE
;
A
#
# COMPACT_ATOMS: atom_id res chain seq x y z
N MET A 1 -14.84 -12.94 8.02
CA MET A 1 -13.45 -12.82 7.60
C MET A 1 -13.30 -13.60 6.31
N ILE A 2 -12.79 -12.96 5.27
CA ILE A 2 -12.49 -13.61 4.00
C ILE A 2 -11.11 -14.26 4.15
N GLU A 3 -10.99 -15.54 3.82
CA GLU A 3 -9.68 -16.21 3.77
C GLU A 3 -8.95 -15.76 2.49
N MET A 4 -8.18 -14.68 2.60
CA MET A 4 -7.34 -14.15 1.52
C MET A 4 -5.87 -14.18 1.95
N GLN A 5 -5.04 -14.84 1.15
CA GLN A 5 -3.59 -14.91 1.35
C GLN A 5 -2.89 -13.73 0.67
N HIS A 6 -1.69 -13.38 1.13
CA HIS A 6 -0.89 -12.28 0.58
C HIS A 6 -0.64 -12.44 -0.93
N GLU A 7 -0.45 -13.66 -1.44
CA GLU A 7 -0.30 -13.94 -2.88
C GLU A 7 -1.51 -13.50 -3.72
N HIS A 8 -2.73 -13.58 -3.16
CA HIS A 8 -3.93 -13.09 -3.85
C HIS A 8 -3.97 -11.57 -3.89
N ILE A 9 -3.56 -10.92 -2.80
CA ILE A 9 -3.52 -9.46 -2.66
C ILE A 9 -2.50 -8.88 -3.64
N ASP A 10 -1.27 -9.42 -3.63
CA ASP A 10 -0.21 -9.04 -4.57
C ASP A 10 -0.68 -9.20 -6.02
N ARG A 11 -1.26 -10.35 -6.37
CA ARG A 11 -1.75 -10.57 -7.74
C ARG A 11 -2.81 -9.55 -8.17
N ILE A 12 -3.72 -9.17 -7.27
CA ILE A 12 -4.75 -8.16 -7.55
C ILE A 12 -4.09 -6.79 -7.71
N TRP A 13 -3.25 -6.39 -6.75
CA TRP A 13 -2.56 -5.10 -6.78
C TRP A 13 -1.69 -4.97 -8.04
N SER A 14 -0.84 -5.94 -8.33
CA SER A 14 0.00 -6.01 -9.53
C SER A 14 -0.79 -5.92 -10.84
N SER A 15 -2.03 -6.44 -10.86
CA SER A 15 -2.91 -6.34 -12.03
C SER A 15 -3.58 -4.97 -12.16
N LEU A 16 -3.88 -4.30 -11.04
CA LEU A 16 -4.55 -3.00 -10.99
C LEU A 16 -3.56 -1.84 -11.16
N SER A 17 -2.40 -1.91 -10.50
CA SER A 17 -1.37 -0.87 -10.44
C SER A 17 -0.82 -0.51 -11.82
N HIS A 18 -0.84 -1.44 -12.77
CA HIS A 18 -0.45 -1.20 -14.16
C HIS A 18 -1.31 -0.14 -14.85
N TRP A 19 -2.59 -0.01 -14.46
CA TRP A 19 -3.54 0.91 -15.08
C TRP A 19 -3.65 2.24 -14.32
N ILE A 20 -3.00 2.35 -13.16
CA ILE A 20 -3.04 3.53 -12.30
C ILE A 20 -1.85 4.43 -12.65
N PRO A 21 -2.07 5.72 -12.95
CA PRO A 21 -0.99 6.67 -13.15
C PRO A 21 -0.10 6.77 -11.90
N GLU A 22 1.22 6.86 -12.09
CA GLU A 22 2.22 6.87 -11.00
C GLU A 22 1.88 7.84 -9.86
N LYS A 23 1.46 9.07 -10.23
CA LYS A 23 1.09 10.14 -9.30
C LYS A 23 -0.13 9.83 -8.41
N MET A 24 -0.91 8.79 -8.74
CA MET A 24 -2.12 8.39 -8.00
C MET A 24 -1.96 7.01 -7.35
N LYS A 25 -0.83 6.32 -7.54
CA LYS A 25 -0.68 4.94 -7.06
C LYS A 25 -0.68 4.86 -5.54
N LEU A 26 -0.12 5.85 -4.86
CA LEU A 26 -0.12 5.88 -3.39
C LEU A 26 -1.55 5.98 -2.85
N ASP A 27 -2.32 6.97 -3.28
CA ASP A 27 -3.72 7.15 -2.87
C ASP A 27 -4.55 5.88 -3.19
N ALA A 28 -4.35 5.31 -4.39
CA ALA A 28 -5.04 4.08 -4.78
C ALA A 28 -4.62 2.85 -3.95
N ALA A 29 -3.37 2.79 -3.50
CA ALA A 29 -2.88 1.73 -2.62
C ALA A 29 -3.51 1.85 -1.22
N VAL A 30 -3.60 3.08 -0.69
CA VAL A 30 -4.28 3.36 0.59
C VAL A 30 -5.75 2.95 0.52
N ASP A 31 -6.47 3.35 -0.53
CA ASP A 31 -7.87 2.98 -0.74
C ASP A 31 -8.05 1.46 -0.89
N PHE A 32 -7.09 0.79 -1.56
CA PHE A 32 -7.11 -0.65 -1.71
C PHE A 32 -6.91 -1.38 -0.38
N ILE A 33 -5.96 -0.93 0.46
CA ILE A 33 -5.73 -1.47 1.81
C ILE A 33 -6.98 -1.29 2.69
N ASN A 34 -7.56 -0.08 2.72
CA ASN A 34 -8.79 0.19 3.47
C ASN A 34 -9.94 -0.72 3.02
N SER A 35 -10.07 -0.94 1.70
CA SER A 35 -11.07 -1.86 1.16
C SER A 35 -10.85 -3.31 1.63
N LEU A 36 -9.59 -3.77 1.72
CA LEU A 36 -9.28 -5.11 2.23
C LEU A 36 -9.65 -5.25 3.72
N GLN A 37 -9.43 -4.20 4.52
CA GLN A 37 -9.86 -4.15 5.91
C GLN A 37 -11.38 -4.20 6.05
N GLU A 38 -12.12 -3.42 5.25
CA GLU A 38 -13.59 -3.44 5.23
C GLU A 38 -14.15 -4.81 4.84
N LEU A 39 -13.45 -5.53 3.96
CA LEU A 39 -13.76 -6.92 3.59
C LEU A 39 -13.41 -7.95 4.68
N GLY A 40 -12.68 -7.52 5.72
CA GLY A 40 -12.25 -8.35 6.84
C GLY A 40 -11.16 -9.36 6.45
N VAL A 41 -10.22 -8.92 5.62
CA VAL A 41 -8.94 -9.60 5.36
C VAL A 41 -7.99 -9.36 6.53
N GLU A 42 -7.16 -10.34 6.88
CA GLU A 42 -6.22 -10.18 8.00
C GLU A 42 -5.09 -9.19 7.69
N ASP A 43 -4.80 -8.29 8.63
CA ASP A 43 -3.72 -7.31 8.52
C ASP A 43 -2.35 -7.96 8.26
N SER A 44 -2.12 -9.16 8.81
CA SER A 44 -0.89 -9.93 8.58
C SER A 44 -0.70 -10.29 7.10
N ALA A 45 -1.78 -10.62 6.39
CA ALA A 45 -1.75 -10.92 4.97
C ALA A 45 -1.59 -9.65 4.12
N ILE A 46 -2.25 -8.56 4.52
CA ILE A 46 -2.12 -7.24 3.88
C ILE A 46 -0.67 -6.73 3.97
N LYS A 47 -0.06 -6.80 5.16
CA LYS A 47 1.33 -6.36 5.39
C LYS A 47 2.35 -7.22 4.64
N GLN A 48 2.16 -8.55 4.57
CA GLN A 48 3.05 -9.44 3.80
C GLN A 48 3.00 -9.17 2.29
N ALA A 49 1.86 -8.72 1.75
CA ALA A 49 1.75 -8.39 0.33
C ALA A 49 2.57 -7.15 -0.08
N ALA A 50 3.00 -6.33 0.89
CA ALA A 50 3.76 -5.11 0.64
C ALA A 50 5.20 -5.33 0.21
N GLU A 51 5.79 -6.49 0.49
CA GLU A 51 7.21 -6.76 0.25
C GLU A 51 7.63 -6.65 -1.23
N PHE A 52 6.66 -6.65 -2.15
CA PHE A 52 6.90 -6.72 -3.60
C PHE A 52 6.60 -5.41 -4.35
N ASP A 53 5.94 -4.43 -3.72
CA ASP A 53 5.59 -3.15 -4.37
C ASP A 53 5.86 -1.96 -3.43
N PRO A 54 6.77 -1.05 -3.80
CA PRO A 54 7.18 0.05 -2.92
C PRO A 54 6.06 1.06 -2.64
N LYS A 55 5.09 1.22 -3.56
CA LYS A 55 3.95 2.12 -3.35
C LYS A 55 2.91 1.50 -2.44
N TYR A 56 2.77 0.17 -2.50
CA TYR A 56 1.95 -0.56 -1.56
C TYR A 56 2.59 -0.56 -0.16
N GLU A 57 3.90 -0.74 -0.05
CA GLU A 57 4.64 -0.62 1.22
C GLU A 57 4.47 0.77 1.86
N GLU A 58 4.65 1.83 1.07
CA GLU A 58 4.40 3.21 1.51
C GLU A 58 2.97 3.39 2.03
N ALA A 59 1.98 2.80 1.36
CA ALA A 59 0.58 2.84 1.79
C ALA A 59 0.32 2.03 3.06
N VAL A 60 0.94 0.86 3.22
CA VAL A 60 0.87 0.09 4.47
C VAL A 60 1.45 0.90 5.63
N ASN A 61 2.59 1.56 5.43
CA ASN A 61 3.16 2.43 6.45
C ASN A 61 2.27 3.65 6.73
N ALA A 62 1.61 4.23 5.73
CA ALA A 62 0.67 5.33 5.94
C ALA A 62 -0.58 4.91 6.74
N VAL A 63 -1.08 3.68 6.56
CA VAL A 63 -2.29 3.16 7.23
C VAL A 63 -1.98 2.59 8.62
N TYR A 64 -0.85 1.89 8.77
CA TYR A 64 -0.52 1.13 9.99
C TYR A 64 0.68 1.70 10.77
N GLY A 65 1.46 2.60 10.19
CA GLY A 65 2.69 3.14 10.79
C GLY A 65 2.47 4.18 11.88
N ASP A 66 1.25 4.71 12.04
CA ASP A 66 0.92 5.69 13.09
C ASP A 66 0.86 5.07 14.51
N GLU A 67 1.13 3.76 14.65
CA GLU A 67 1.21 3.06 15.95
C GLU A 67 2.65 3.01 16.53
N GLU A 68 3.70 3.29 15.76
CA GLU A 68 5.07 3.44 16.27
C GLU A 68 5.68 4.72 15.70
N GLY A 69 5.64 5.80 16.48
CA GLY A 69 6.22 7.07 16.09
C GLY A 69 7.70 6.93 15.71
N ASP A 70 7.98 7.08 14.42
CA ASP A 70 9.31 7.34 13.88
C ASP A 70 9.15 8.32 12.71
N ASP A 71 9.50 9.57 13.00
CA ASP A 71 9.90 10.58 12.01
C ASP A 71 10.88 9.92 11.03
N ASP A 72 10.65 9.93 9.70
CA ASP A 72 11.73 9.95 8.67
C ASP A 72 11.29 9.68 7.20
N TYR A 73 10.05 9.87 6.77
CA TYR A 73 9.72 9.76 5.33
C TYR A 73 8.84 10.90 4.79
N TYR A 74 9.43 12.09 4.72
CA TYR A 74 8.96 13.18 3.85
C TYR A 74 10.16 13.95 3.30
N ASP A 75 10.98 13.33 2.43
CA ASP A 75 11.85 14.13 1.55
C ASP A 75 12.29 13.42 0.26
N GLU A 76 11.34 13.00 -0.59
CA GLU A 76 11.68 12.77 -2.01
C GLU A 76 10.59 13.27 -2.97
N TYR A 77 10.21 14.53 -2.79
CA TYR A 77 9.64 15.33 -3.87
C TYR A 77 10.22 16.76 -3.85
N SER A 78 11.55 16.87 -3.87
CA SER A 78 12.19 18.13 -4.19
C SER A 78 13.16 17.95 -5.36
N ASP A 79 12.86 18.71 -6.41
CA ASP A 79 13.77 19.18 -7.46
C ASP A 79 13.97 18.30 -8.70
N ASN A 80 13.07 18.52 -9.68
CA ASN A 80 13.45 18.54 -11.09
C ASN A 80 12.58 19.58 -11.81
N ASN A 81 12.81 20.86 -11.50
CA ASN A 81 12.40 21.95 -12.40
C ASN A 81 13.16 23.26 -12.08
N GLU A 82 14.37 23.42 -12.62
CA GLU A 82 14.83 24.60 -13.42
C GLU A 82 16.29 24.44 -13.89
#